data_AF-A0A6J4PDA1-F1
#
_entry.id   AF-A0A6J4PDA1-F1
#
_cell.length_a   1.000
_cell.length_b   1.000
_cell.length_c   1.000
_cell.angle_alpha   90.00
_cell.angle_beta   90.00
_cell.angle_gamma   90.00
#
_symmetry.space_group_name_H-M   'P 1'
#
loop_
_entity.id
_entity.type
_entity.pdbx_description
1 polymer ?
#
loop_
_entity_poly.entity_id
_entity_poly.type
_entity_poly.pdbx_seq_one_letter_code
_entity_poly.pdbx_strand_id
1 'polypeptide(L)'
;MRSAPRLSLLTLALGATLLAVPASPAAAAPTCRGEAATLVGSEGATLTGTEGRDVVVTDAAVAVDTLGGDDLVCITGSPPPGGGVR
;
A
#
# COMPACT_ATOMS: atom_id res chain seq x y z
N MET A 1 -31.65 -13.09 -66.88
CA MET A 1 -30.22 -12.90 -66.61
C MET A 1 -30.10 -12.08 -65.34
N ARG A 2 -29.62 -12.68 -64.24
CA ARG A 2 -29.47 -12.05 -62.91
C ARG A 2 -27.99 -12.08 -62.55
N SER A 3 -27.38 -10.92 -62.45
CA SER A 3 -26.03 -10.77 -61.89
C SER A 3 -25.99 -9.49 -61.06
N ALA A 4 -26.18 -9.62 -59.75
CA ALA A 4 -25.86 -8.55 -58.79
C ALA A 4 -24.42 -8.77 -58.29
N PRO A 5 -23.58 -7.71 -58.23
CA PRO A 5 -22.21 -7.83 -57.77
C PRO A 5 -22.17 -8.11 -56.27
N ARG A 6 -21.30 -9.05 -55.90
CA ARG A 6 -21.13 -9.59 -54.55
C ARG A 6 -20.56 -8.49 -53.64
N LEU A 7 -21.31 -8.21 -52.58
CA LEU A 7 -20.94 -7.28 -51.52
C LEU A 7 -19.74 -7.87 -50.74
N SER A 8 -18.53 -7.40 -51.05
CA SER A 8 -17.33 -7.74 -50.28
C SER A 8 -17.36 -7.02 -48.93
N LEU A 9 -18.01 -7.63 -47.94
CA LEU A 9 -17.82 -7.28 -46.54
C LEU A 9 -16.45 -7.82 -46.09
N LEU A 10 -15.40 -7.02 -46.28
CA LEU A 10 -14.14 -7.21 -45.56
C LEU A 10 -14.41 -6.83 -44.09
N THR A 11 -14.75 -7.82 -43.28
CA THR A 11 -14.90 -7.70 -41.84
C THR A 11 -13.51 -7.46 -41.24
N LEU A 12 -13.24 -6.21 -40.89
CA LEU A 12 -12.04 -5.78 -40.18
C LEU A 12 -12.08 -6.35 -38.75
N ALA A 13 -11.59 -7.57 -38.56
CA ALA A 13 -11.36 -8.15 -37.24
C ALA A 13 -10.14 -7.45 -36.61
N LEU A 14 -10.37 -6.24 -36.10
CA LEU A 14 -9.37 -5.47 -35.37
C LEU A 14 -9.18 -6.14 -34.00
N GLY A 15 -8.08 -6.90 -33.89
CA GLY A 15 -7.72 -7.65 -32.69
C GLY A 15 -7.59 -6.76 -31.47
N ALA A 16 -8.46 -6.98 -30.48
CA ALA A 16 -8.27 -6.51 -29.13
C ALA A 16 -7.22 -7.40 -28.45
N THR A 17 -5.94 -7.07 -28.60
CA THR A 17 -4.88 -7.63 -27.77
C THR A 17 -5.07 -7.09 -26.35
N LEU A 18 -5.72 -7.89 -25.51
CA LEU A 18 -5.92 -7.58 -24.10
C LEU A 18 -4.54 -7.62 -23.41
N LEU A 19 -3.93 -6.44 -23.23
CA LEU A 19 -2.71 -6.26 -22.45
C LEU A 19 -3.03 -6.61 -20.99
N ALA A 20 -2.79 -7.86 -20.60
CA ALA A 20 -2.84 -8.27 -19.21
C ALA A 20 -1.66 -7.61 -18.49
N VAL A 21 -1.93 -6.48 -17.82
CA VAL A 21 -0.95 -5.86 -16.92
C VAL A 21 -0.80 -6.77 -15.71
N PRO A 22 0.41 -7.27 -15.40
CA PRO A 22 0.61 -8.04 -14.18
C PRO A 22 0.37 -7.12 -12.98
N ALA A 23 -0.62 -7.47 -12.16
CA ALA A 23 -0.82 -6.81 -10.88
C ALA A 23 0.29 -7.24 -9.92
N SER A 24 1.04 -6.26 -9.41
CA SER A 24 2.00 -6.52 -8.34
C SER A 24 1.24 -6.97 -7.08
N PRO A 25 1.68 -8.02 -6.38
CA PRO A 25 1.08 -8.40 -5.10
C PRO A 25 1.22 -7.23 -4.10
N ALA A 26 0.10 -6.80 -3.54
CA ALA A 26 0.09 -5.80 -2.47
C ALA A 26 0.67 -6.42 -1.19
N ALA A 27 1.60 -5.71 -0.54
CA ALA A 27 2.11 -6.12 0.76
C ALA A 27 0.98 -6.04 1.80
N ALA A 28 0.96 -6.99 2.74
CA ALA A 28 0.01 -6.95 3.85
C ALA A 28 0.26 -5.69 4.69
N ALA A 29 -0.83 -5.03 5.08
CA ALA A 29 -0.75 -3.88 5.97
C ALA A 29 -0.14 -4.31 7.32
N PRO A 30 0.76 -3.51 7.92
CA PRO A 30 1.31 -3.79 9.23
C PRO A 30 0.22 -3.88 10.30
N THR A 31 0.49 -4.71 11.31
CA THR A 31 -0.39 -4.88 12.47
C THR A 31 0.42 -4.76 13.75
N CYS A 32 -0.22 -4.31 14.83
CA CYS A 32 0.33 -4.31 16.18
C CYS A 32 -0.58 -5.12 17.10
N ARG A 33 -0.03 -6.18 17.71
CA ARG A 33 -0.77 -7.16 18.55
C ARG A 33 -2.05 -7.73 17.89
N GLY A 34 -2.05 -7.85 16.56
CA GLY A 34 -3.18 -8.35 15.78
C GLY A 34 -4.18 -7.28 15.32
N GLU A 35 -3.97 -6.02 15.70
CA GLU A 35 -4.79 -4.90 15.24
C GLU A 35 -4.14 -4.19 14.05
N ALA A 36 -4.95 -3.77 13.08
CA ALA A 36 -4.45 -3.06 11.90
C ALA A 36 -3.90 -1.68 12.29
N ALA A 37 -2.70 -1.35 11.79
CA ALA A 37 -2.09 -0.07 12.07
C ALA A 37 -2.88 1.09 11.43
N THR A 38 -3.11 2.16 12.19
CA THR A 38 -3.63 3.45 11.70
C THR A 38 -2.51 4.39 11.31
N LEU A 39 -1.34 4.24 11.96
CA LEU A 39 -0.10 4.94 11.63
C LEU A 39 1.06 3.94 11.49
N VAL A 40 1.80 4.08 10.40
CA VAL A 40 3.01 3.30 10.13
C VAL A 40 4.13 4.27 9.87
N GLY A 41 5.21 4.12 10.64
CA GLY A 41 6.43 4.88 10.44
C GLY A 41 7.31 4.35 9.34
N SER A 42 8.45 5.00 9.23
CA SER A 42 9.56 4.60 8.39
C SER A 42 10.84 5.11 9.03
N GLU A 43 11.98 4.59 8.58
CA GLU A 43 13.29 4.93 9.14
C GLU A 43 13.50 6.46 9.17
N GLY A 44 13.81 6.98 10.36
CA GLY A 44 14.08 8.42 10.53
C GLY A 44 12.84 9.32 10.55
N ALA A 45 11.62 8.76 10.43
CA ALA A 45 10.40 9.55 10.45
C ALA A 45 10.06 10.09 11.84
N THR A 46 9.36 11.22 11.87
CA THR A 46 8.59 11.66 13.03
C THR A 46 7.12 11.41 12.74
N LEU A 47 6.44 10.75 13.66
CA LEU A 47 5.01 10.48 13.58
C LEU A 47 4.23 11.37 14.54
N THR A 48 3.10 11.87 14.07
CA THR A 48 2.12 12.56 14.89
C THR A 48 0.77 11.87 14.70
N GLY A 49 0.24 11.36 15.80
CA GLY A 49 -1.06 10.68 15.86
C GLY A 49 -2.22 11.67 15.91
N THR A 50 -3.34 11.18 16.45
CA THR A 50 -4.60 11.91 16.56
C THR A 50 -5.03 12.03 18.02
N GLU A 51 -6.08 12.81 18.31
CA GLU A 51 -6.70 12.82 19.65
C GLU A 51 -7.57 11.57 19.92
N GLY A 52 -7.68 10.67 18.94
CA GLY A 52 -8.41 9.41 19.05
C GLY A 52 -7.44 8.23 19.18
N ARG A 53 -7.98 7.03 19.38
CA ARG A 53 -7.18 5.82 19.51
C ARG A 53 -6.38 5.51 18.24
N ASP A 54 -5.06 5.46 18.38
CA ASP A 54 -4.14 5.05 17.33
C ASP A 54 -3.52 3.66 17.56
N VAL A 55 -3.28 2.95 16.46
CA VAL A 55 -2.48 1.73 16.43
C VAL A 55 -1.23 2.03 15.60
N VAL A 56 -0.10 2.21 16.28
CA VAL A 56 1.14 2.70 15.69
C VAL A 56 2.15 1.57 15.53
N VAL A 57 2.71 1.43 14.33
CA VAL A 57 3.91 0.61 14.08
C VAL A 57 5.05 1.56 13.73
N THR A 58 6.10 1.61 14.54
CA THR A 58 7.09 2.70 14.44
C THR A 58 8.03 2.58 13.25
N ASP A 59 8.40 1.35 12.86
CA ASP A 59 9.34 1.05 11.76
C ASP A 59 10.58 1.96 11.72
N ALA A 60 11.35 1.99 12.81
CA ALA A 60 12.54 2.84 12.99
C ALA A 60 12.31 4.36 12.89
N ALA A 61 11.07 4.83 13.12
CA ALA A 61 10.80 6.24 13.42
C ALA A 61 11.63 6.71 14.62
N VAL A 62 12.06 7.97 14.58
CA VAL A 62 12.90 8.59 15.62
C VAL A 62 12.08 9.31 16.68
N ALA A 63 10.83 9.65 16.37
CA ALA A 63 9.89 10.27 17.30
C ALA A 63 8.45 9.87 16.96
N VAL A 64 7.64 9.69 18.01
CA VAL A 64 6.21 9.36 17.91
C VAL A 64 5.46 10.14 18.97
N ASP A 65 4.67 11.11 18.54
CA ASP A 65 3.76 11.87 19.39
C ASP A 65 2.34 11.36 19.14
N THR A 66 1.81 10.47 20.00
CA THR A 66 0.47 9.89 19.79
C THR A 66 -0.66 10.83 20.16
N LEU A 67 -0.37 11.91 20.90
CA LEU A 67 -1.33 12.87 21.45
C LEU A 67 -2.25 12.25 22.52
N GLY A 68 -3.51 11.98 22.22
CA GLY A 68 -4.53 11.58 23.19
C GLY A 68 -5.28 10.33 22.74
N GLY A 69 -5.78 9.55 23.69
CA GLY A 69 -6.46 8.29 23.40
C GLY A 69 -5.87 7.11 24.17
N ASP A 70 -6.37 5.91 23.89
CA ASP A 70 -5.82 4.65 24.39
C ASP A 70 -5.02 3.98 23.28
N ASP A 71 -3.80 4.46 23.07
CA ASP A 71 -2.97 4.10 21.93
C ASP A 71 -2.27 2.77 22.12
N LEU A 72 -2.12 2.04 21.02
CA LEU A 72 -1.33 0.83 20.95
C LEU A 72 -0.09 1.06 20.08
N VAL A 73 1.09 1.10 20.70
CA VAL A 73 2.36 1.35 20.00
C VAL A 73 3.24 0.10 19.98
N CYS A 74 3.60 -0.36 18.78
CA CYS A 74 4.58 -1.42 18.54
C CYS A 74 5.87 -0.82 17.99
N ILE A 75 6.97 -0.97 18.74
CA ILE A 75 8.30 -0.57 18.28
C ILE A 75 8.84 -1.64 17.35
N THR A 76 9.05 -1.27 16.09
CA THR A 76 9.64 -2.13 15.05
C THR A 76 10.76 -1.42 14.32
N GLY A 77 11.44 -2.14 13.42
CA GLY A 77 12.62 -1.64 12.70
C GLY A 77 13.91 -1.90 13.47
N SER A 78 15.04 -1.74 12.79
CA SER A 78 16.36 -1.82 13.43
C SER A 78 16.81 -0.42 13.85
N PRO A 79 17.42 -0.26 15.04
CA PRO A 79 18.04 1.01 15.39
C PRO A 79 19.15 1.33 14.37
N PRO A 80 19.42 2.63 14.11
CA PRO A 80 20.50 3.01 13.21
C PRO A 80 21.85 2.48 13.72
N PRO A 81 22.82 2.18 12.83
CA PRO A 81 24.11 1.66 13.23
C PRO A 81 24.79 2.56 14.26
N GLY A 82 25.06 2.04 15.46
CA GLY A 82 25.65 2.78 16.58
C GLY A 82 24.67 3.39 17.58
N GLY A 83 23.35 3.31 17.35
CA GLY A 83 22.32 3.70 18.30
C GLY A 83 22.06 2.62 19.35
N GLY A 84 22.80 2.63 20.45
CA GLY A 84 22.50 1.78 21.60
C GLY A 84 21.18 2.17 22.26
N VAL A 85 20.33 1.20 22.58
CA VAL A 85 19.13 1.39 23.41
C VAL A 85 19.62 1.69 24.83
N ARG A 86 19.65 2.96 25.21
CA ARG A 86 19.90 3.39 26.59
C ARG A 86 18.64 3.29 27.42
#